data_AF-A0AA97LW10-F1
#
_entry.id   AF-A0AA97LW10-F1
#
_cell.length_a   1.000
_cell.length_b   1.000
_cell.length_c   1.000
_cell.angle_alpha   90.00
_cell.angle_beta   90.00
_cell.angle_gamma   90.00
#
_symmetry.space_group_name_H-M   'P 1'
#
loop_
_entity.id
_entity.type
_entity.pdbx_description
1 polymer ?
#
loop_
_entity_poly.entity_id
_entity_poly.type
_entity_poly.pdbx_seq_one_letter_code
_entity_poly.pdbx_strand_id
1 'polypeptide(L)'
;MVNSLVSTPGPEEVAARLRAAAASAPKGSVALLPGLTDEELDSWEAPVPEEIRILLRRTSGLRITSGVREKHFGPAHPVNSAPEDPNHLCSGDPGTFRVVHVDDGTGDTYYVDVDPATGAWGRVFSFHVEVISEVVAPSLLHWLEDLSDYVSRASSETAKGYFTSFREAFNAWFFGDFSEAGPGYPHQDPAVLARQREPVDVDPLDVPTARALPDPDLAAVARHLPDKALLADLRDVPAPAWIPFEDHPDWYPPAARYRRFHGSDFLAAIPWPE
;
A
#
# COMPACT_ATOMS: atom_id res chain seq x y z
N MET A 1 1.09 26.92 -3.29
CA MET A 1 0.08 26.17 -4.06
C MET A 1 -0.72 25.40 -3.04
N VAL A 2 -2.04 25.56 -3.05
CA VAL A 2 -2.92 24.91 -2.06
C VAL A 2 -2.87 23.42 -2.37
N ASN A 3 -2.39 22.61 -1.41
CA ASN A 3 -2.59 21.17 -1.39
C ASN A 3 -4.11 20.97 -1.49
N SER A 4 -4.63 20.56 -2.65
CA SER A 4 -5.97 20.00 -2.70
C SER A 4 -5.86 18.72 -1.89
N LEU A 5 -6.16 18.81 -0.60
CA LEU A 5 -6.41 17.68 0.26
C LEU A 5 -7.48 16.85 -0.46
N VAL A 6 -7.05 15.78 -1.13
CA VAL A 6 -7.98 14.78 -1.64
C VAL A 6 -8.70 14.27 -0.39
N SER A 7 -9.98 14.60 -0.28
CA SER A 7 -10.77 14.22 0.89
C SER A 7 -10.83 12.70 0.94
N THR A 8 -10.56 12.12 2.10
CA THR A 8 -10.65 10.67 2.29
C THR A 8 -12.01 10.15 1.82
N PRO A 9 -12.04 9.11 0.96
CA PRO A 9 -13.28 8.52 0.49
C PRO A 9 -14.15 8.02 1.64
N GLY A 10 -15.47 8.10 1.49
CA GLY A 10 -16.39 7.56 2.48
C GLY A 10 -16.32 6.02 2.51
N PRO A 11 -16.26 5.36 3.68
CA PRO A 11 -16.10 3.91 3.76
C PRO A 11 -17.26 3.13 3.13
N GLU A 12 -18.49 3.65 3.21
CA GLU A 12 -19.65 3.02 2.56
C GLU A 12 -19.59 3.11 1.04
N GLU A 13 -19.07 4.22 0.52
CA GLU A 13 -18.88 4.42 -0.91
C GLU A 13 -17.81 3.48 -1.46
N VAL A 14 -16.67 3.36 -0.76
CA VAL A 14 -15.62 2.38 -1.10
C VAL A 14 -16.18 0.96 -1.11
N ALA A 15 -16.94 0.57 -0.08
CA ALA A 15 -17.58 -0.74 -0.02
C ALA A 15 -18.55 -0.98 -1.19
N ALA A 16 -19.30 0.05 -1.62
CA ALA A 16 -20.20 -0.03 -2.76
C ALA A 16 -19.43 -0.16 -4.09
N ARG A 17 -18.33 0.57 -4.26
CA ARG A 17 -17.47 0.49 -5.45
C ARG A 17 -16.79 -0.87 -5.58
N LEU A 18 -16.23 -1.40 -4.49
CA LEU A 18 -15.67 -2.77 -4.48
C LEU A 18 -16.71 -3.82 -4.91
N ARG A 19 -17.93 -3.71 -4.39
CA ARG A 19 -19.04 -4.61 -4.77
C ARG A 19 -19.41 -4.46 -6.25
N ALA A 20 -19.49 -3.23 -6.76
CA ALA A 20 -19.80 -2.97 -8.16
C ALA A 20 -18.71 -3.50 -9.09
N ALA A 21 -17.44 -3.26 -8.75
CA ALA A 21 -16.28 -3.75 -9.49
C ALA A 21 -16.29 -5.27 -9.57
N ALA A 22 -16.47 -5.97 -8.43
CA ALA A 22 -16.57 -7.43 -8.39
C ALA A 22 -17.75 -7.98 -9.22
N ALA A 23 -18.90 -7.29 -9.23
CA ALA A 23 -20.07 -7.70 -10.00
C ALA A 23 -19.90 -7.50 -11.52
N SER A 24 -19.10 -6.49 -11.93
CA SER A 24 -18.81 -6.19 -13.33
C SER A 24 -17.69 -7.06 -13.93
N ALA A 25 -16.88 -7.69 -13.07
CA ALA A 25 -15.74 -8.49 -13.50
C ALA A 25 -16.17 -9.78 -14.22
N PRO A 26 -15.33 -10.31 -15.12
CA PRO A 26 -15.58 -11.61 -15.73
C PRO A 26 -15.81 -12.69 -14.67
N LYS A 27 -16.73 -13.60 -14.97
CA LYS A 27 -17.20 -14.60 -14.01
C LYS A 27 -16.03 -15.42 -13.43
N GLY A 28 -15.87 -15.36 -12.11
CA GLY A 28 -14.84 -16.10 -11.38
C GLY A 28 -13.47 -15.40 -11.30
N SER A 29 -13.30 -14.27 -12.00
CA SER A 29 -12.06 -13.49 -11.95
C SER A 29 -11.94 -12.64 -10.69
N VAL A 30 -13.05 -12.14 -10.17
CA VAL A 30 -13.07 -11.34 -8.93
C VAL A 30 -14.21 -11.80 -8.04
N ALA A 31 -13.92 -11.92 -6.75
CA ALA A 31 -14.92 -12.18 -5.71
C ALA A 31 -14.80 -11.12 -4.61
N LEU A 32 -15.95 -10.62 -4.15
CA LEU A 32 -16.02 -9.79 -2.95
C LEU A 32 -15.82 -10.70 -1.73
N LEU A 33 -14.90 -10.34 -0.85
CA LEU A 33 -14.70 -11.06 0.41
C LEU A 33 -15.84 -10.73 1.40
N PRO A 34 -16.23 -11.67 2.28
CA PRO A 34 -17.26 -11.41 3.27
C PRO A 34 -16.86 -10.29 4.22
N GLY A 35 -17.84 -9.59 4.78
CA GLY A 35 -17.61 -8.67 5.88
C GLY A 35 -17.26 -9.42 7.18
N LEU A 36 -16.74 -8.66 8.14
CA LEU A 36 -16.33 -9.14 9.46
C LEU A 36 -17.32 -8.70 10.54
N THR A 37 -17.44 -9.51 11.58
CA THR A 37 -18.17 -9.20 12.81
C THR A 37 -17.38 -8.26 13.71
N ASP A 38 -18.07 -7.58 14.63
CA ASP A 38 -17.39 -6.72 15.61
C ASP A 38 -16.47 -7.57 16.51
N GLU A 39 -16.86 -8.81 16.84
CA GLU A 39 -16.04 -9.74 17.61
C GLU A 39 -14.73 -10.11 16.89
N GLU A 40 -14.76 -10.33 15.57
CA GLU A 40 -13.56 -10.56 14.77
C GLU A 40 -12.66 -9.33 14.71
N LEU A 41 -13.24 -8.13 14.61
CA LEU A 41 -12.49 -6.88 14.58
C LEU A 41 -11.86 -6.57 15.94
N ASP A 42 -12.55 -6.89 17.03
CA ASP A 42 -12.07 -6.70 18.40
C ASP A 42 -10.98 -7.70 18.82
N SER A 43 -10.79 -8.77 18.04
CA SER A 43 -9.70 -9.73 18.27
C SER A 43 -8.37 -9.32 17.64
N TRP A 44 -8.31 -8.18 16.94
CA TRP A 44 -7.09 -7.71 16.28
C TRP A 44 -6.13 -7.07 17.30
N GLU A 45 -4.83 -7.12 17.00
CA GLU A 45 -3.78 -6.64 17.92
C GLU A 45 -3.89 -5.15 18.26
N ALA A 46 -4.39 -4.35 17.32
CA ALA A 46 -4.65 -2.93 17.48
C ALA A 46 -6.13 -2.63 17.24
N PRO A 47 -6.72 -1.65 17.95
CA PRO A 47 -8.08 -1.20 17.69
C PRO A 47 -8.27 -0.79 16.22
N VAL A 48 -9.43 -1.12 15.67
CA VAL A 48 -9.82 -0.72 14.31
C VAL A 48 -10.60 0.59 14.36
N PRO A 49 -10.18 1.65 13.63
CA PRO A 49 -10.94 2.89 13.56
C PRO A 49 -12.37 2.67 13.05
N GLU A 50 -13.35 3.42 13.56
CA GLU A 50 -14.76 3.19 13.25
C GLU A 50 -15.07 3.33 11.75
N GLU A 51 -14.42 4.25 11.05
CA GLU A 51 -14.53 4.39 9.60
C GLU A 51 -14.10 3.11 8.86
N ILE A 52 -13.07 2.43 9.35
CA ILE A 52 -12.62 1.15 8.81
C ILE A 52 -13.57 0.03 9.22
N ARG A 53 -14.10 0.04 10.45
CA ARG A 53 -15.13 -0.93 10.90
C ARG A 53 -16.38 -0.85 10.02
N ILE A 54 -16.83 0.34 9.64
CA ILE A 54 -17.97 0.54 8.72
C ILE A 54 -17.73 -0.16 7.37
N LEU A 55 -16.53 -0.02 6.79
CA LEU A 55 -16.14 -0.73 5.58
C LEU A 55 -16.12 -2.25 5.82
N LEU A 56 -15.42 -2.70 6.86
CA LEU A 56 -15.13 -4.12 7.09
C LEU A 56 -16.35 -4.94 7.47
N ARG A 57 -17.36 -4.35 8.12
CA ARG A 57 -18.67 -5.01 8.32
C ARG A 57 -19.36 -5.36 7.00
N ARG A 58 -19.04 -4.66 5.91
CA ARG A 58 -19.67 -4.86 4.58
C ARG A 58 -18.84 -5.76 3.68
N THR A 59 -17.51 -5.64 3.73
CA THR A 59 -16.56 -6.43 2.95
C THR A 59 -15.17 -6.29 3.57
N SER A 60 -14.44 -7.40 3.65
CA SER A 60 -13.02 -7.38 4.02
C SER A 60 -12.07 -7.12 2.85
N GLY A 61 -12.60 -6.97 1.63
CA GLY A 61 -11.84 -6.62 0.43
C GLY A 61 -12.22 -7.44 -0.80
N LEU A 62 -11.24 -7.73 -1.66
CA LEU A 62 -11.40 -8.50 -2.89
C LEU A 62 -10.47 -9.71 -2.93
N ARG A 63 -10.92 -10.73 -3.64
CA ARG A 63 -10.11 -11.85 -4.08
C ARG A 63 -10.09 -11.87 -5.60
N ILE A 64 -8.90 -11.81 -6.17
CA ILE A 64 -8.70 -11.75 -7.61
C ILE A 64 -8.01 -13.04 -8.06
N THR A 65 -8.68 -13.78 -8.94
CA THR A 65 -8.18 -15.04 -9.49
C THR A 65 -7.34 -14.74 -10.73
N SER A 66 -6.07 -15.12 -10.68
CA SER A 66 -5.11 -14.97 -11.76
C SER A 66 -4.55 -16.35 -12.12
N GLY A 67 -5.21 -17.03 -13.06
CA GLY A 67 -4.87 -18.41 -13.42
C GLY A 67 -5.22 -19.39 -12.30
N VAL A 68 -4.21 -20.08 -11.76
CA VAL A 68 -4.37 -21.02 -10.63
C VAL A 68 -4.15 -20.38 -9.27
N ARG A 69 -3.74 -19.11 -9.22
CA ARG A 69 -3.44 -18.39 -7.98
C ARG A 69 -4.56 -17.43 -7.63
N GLU A 70 -4.84 -17.31 -6.34
CA GLU A 70 -5.81 -16.38 -5.79
C GLU A 70 -5.08 -15.31 -4.99
N LYS A 71 -5.17 -14.07 -5.46
CA LYS A 71 -4.59 -12.91 -4.79
C LYS A 71 -5.63 -12.27 -3.88
N HIS A 72 -5.26 -12.03 -2.62
CA HIS A 72 -6.13 -11.40 -1.63
C HIS A 72 -5.75 -9.92 -1.48
N PHE A 73 -6.76 -9.06 -1.46
CA PHE A 73 -6.63 -7.62 -1.31
C PHE A 73 -7.56 -7.14 -0.20
N GLY A 74 -7.00 -6.66 0.90
CA GLY A 74 -7.73 -6.12 2.04
C GLY A 74 -7.10 -6.53 3.38
N PRO A 75 -7.45 -5.82 4.47
CA PRO A 75 -6.77 -5.98 5.76
C PRO A 75 -7.10 -7.29 6.48
N ALA A 76 -8.07 -8.09 6.02
CA ALA A 76 -8.28 -9.45 6.54
C ALA A 76 -7.34 -10.49 5.88
N HIS A 77 -6.22 -10.05 5.31
CA HIS A 77 -5.28 -10.91 4.61
C HIS A 77 -4.81 -12.07 5.50
N PRO A 78 -4.79 -13.33 5.02
CA PRO A 78 -4.44 -14.51 5.83
C PRO A 78 -3.07 -14.43 6.51
N VAL A 79 -2.11 -13.75 5.87
CA VAL A 79 -0.76 -13.53 6.43
C VAL A 79 -0.79 -12.83 7.78
N ASN A 80 -1.80 -12.00 8.06
CA ASN A 80 -1.92 -11.35 9.38
C ASN A 80 -2.13 -12.34 10.54
N SER A 81 -2.48 -13.59 10.26
CA SER A 81 -2.62 -14.66 11.27
C SER A 81 -1.41 -15.59 11.35
N ALA A 82 -0.35 -15.31 10.58
CA ALA A 82 0.89 -16.10 10.50
C ALA A 82 2.09 -15.20 10.84
N PRO A 83 2.36 -14.91 12.12
CA PRO A 83 3.42 -13.99 12.53
C PRO A 83 4.84 -14.45 12.18
N GLU A 84 5.02 -15.75 11.90
CA GLU A 84 6.26 -16.33 11.38
C GLU A 84 6.49 -16.08 9.88
N ASP A 85 5.52 -15.51 9.18
CA ASP A 85 5.62 -15.23 7.75
C ASP A 85 6.71 -14.17 7.49
N PRO A 86 7.66 -14.42 6.57
CA PRO A 86 8.75 -13.47 6.28
C PRO A 86 8.29 -12.06 5.95
N ASN A 87 7.07 -11.88 5.44
CA ASN A 87 6.50 -10.57 5.10
C ASN A 87 6.24 -9.68 6.34
N HIS A 88 6.18 -10.28 7.55
CA HIS A 88 6.09 -9.52 8.81
C HIS A 88 7.42 -8.87 9.19
N LEU A 89 8.54 -9.48 8.80
CA LEU A 89 9.86 -9.08 9.29
C LEU A 89 10.22 -7.64 8.90
N CYS A 90 9.85 -7.24 7.68
CA CYS A 90 10.18 -5.91 7.17
C CYS A 90 9.17 -4.85 7.64
N SER A 91 7.90 -5.22 7.83
CA SER A 91 6.78 -4.29 8.03
C SER A 91 6.74 -3.59 9.41
N GLY A 92 7.52 -4.06 10.39
CA GLY A 92 7.69 -3.40 11.69
C GLY A 92 7.46 -4.33 12.89
N ASP A 93 7.14 -3.76 14.06
CA ASP A 93 6.71 -4.53 15.23
C ASP A 93 5.25 -5.01 15.07
N PRO A 94 4.86 -6.15 15.68
CA PRO A 94 3.45 -6.55 15.76
C PRO A 94 2.55 -5.41 16.27
N GLY A 95 1.32 -5.35 15.77
CA GLY A 95 0.35 -4.29 16.06
C GLY A 95 0.65 -2.93 15.44
N THR A 96 1.81 -2.75 14.77
CA THR A 96 2.13 -1.48 14.10
C THR A 96 1.68 -1.44 12.64
N PHE A 97 1.37 -2.57 12.02
CA PHE A 97 0.98 -2.62 10.62
C PHE A 97 -0.12 -3.64 10.42
N ARG A 98 -0.74 -3.60 9.24
CA ARG A 98 -1.62 -4.67 8.79
C ARG A 98 -1.44 -4.94 7.32
N VAL A 99 -1.10 -6.18 6.96
CA VAL A 99 -0.92 -6.60 5.57
C VAL A 99 -2.25 -6.53 4.84
N VAL A 100 -2.24 -5.90 3.66
CA VAL A 100 -3.41 -5.76 2.79
C VAL A 100 -3.23 -6.52 1.47
N HIS A 101 -2.01 -6.78 1.03
CA HIS A 101 -1.73 -7.62 -0.13
C HIS A 101 -0.30 -8.16 -0.06
N VAL A 102 -0.08 -9.36 -0.59
CA VAL A 102 1.25 -9.90 -0.87
C VAL A 102 1.26 -10.34 -2.33
N ASP A 103 2.23 -9.83 -3.09
CA ASP A 103 2.52 -10.31 -4.42
C ASP A 103 3.64 -11.35 -4.38
N ASP A 104 3.26 -12.62 -4.51
CA ASP A 104 4.18 -13.75 -4.56
C ASP A 104 5.00 -13.82 -5.86
N GLY A 105 4.66 -13.03 -6.88
CA GLY A 105 5.39 -12.95 -8.14
C GLY A 105 6.57 -11.99 -8.10
N THR A 106 6.39 -10.83 -7.46
CA THR A 106 7.42 -9.79 -7.34
C THR A 106 8.11 -9.80 -5.97
N GLY A 107 7.49 -10.39 -4.95
CA GLY A 107 7.98 -10.33 -3.57
C GLY A 107 7.51 -9.09 -2.81
N ASP A 108 6.56 -8.33 -3.37
CA ASP A 108 6.06 -7.11 -2.72
C ASP A 108 5.07 -7.43 -1.60
N THR A 109 5.24 -6.76 -0.47
CA THR A 109 4.25 -6.74 0.61
C THR A 109 3.65 -5.36 0.74
N TYR A 110 2.32 -5.29 0.66
CA TYR A 110 1.54 -4.08 0.86
C TYR A 110 0.90 -4.12 2.25
N TYR A 111 1.03 -3.03 3.01
CA TYR A 111 0.47 -2.92 4.34
C TYR A 111 0.00 -1.51 4.63
N VAL A 112 -0.98 -1.40 5.54
CA VAL A 112 -1.38 -0.12 6.12
C VAL A 112 -0.64 0.08 7.44
N ASP A 113 -0.17 1.31 7.68
CA ASP A 113 0.39 1.69 8.98
C ASP A 113 -0.69 1.78 10.05
N VAL A 114 -0.36 1.34 11.26
CA VAL A 114 -1.22 1.35 12.43
C VAL A 114 -0.43 1.91 13.60
N ASP A 115 -0.94 2.98 14.21
CA ASP A 115 -0.41 3.46 15.47
C ASP A 115 -0.93 2.54 16.59
N PRO A 116 -0.07 1.73 17.23
CA PRO A 116 -0.50 0.79 18.27
C PRO A 116 -1.01 1.49 19.53
N ALA A 117 -0.62 2.75 19.77
CA ALA A 117 -1.02 3.49 20.97
C ALA A 117 -2.43 4.08 20.82
N THR A 118 -2.80 4.50 19.61
CA THR A 118 -4.08 5.18 19.36
C THR A 118 -5.07 4.33 18.56
N GLY A 119 -4.61 3.28 17.89
CA GLY A 119 -5.37 2.51 16.91
C GLY A 119 -5.59 3.25 15.59
N ALA A 120 -5.01 4.43 15.39
CA ALA A 120 -5.17 5.19 14.15
C ALA A 120 -4.48 4.49 12.98
N TRP A 121 -5.15 4.46 11.81
CA TRP A 121 -4.60 3.87 10.60
C TRP A 121 -4.08 4.98 9.67
N GLY A 122 -2.86 4.79 9.17
CA GLY A 122 -2.15 5.75 8.34
C GLY A 122 -2.15 5.40 6.85
N ARG A 123 -1.00 5.69 6.22
CA ARG A 123 -0.76 5.47 4.79
C ARG A 123 -0.65 3.98 4.47
N VAL A 124 -0.80 3.65 3.18
CA VAL A 124 -0.49 2.31 2.67
C VAL A 124 0.88 2.37 2.02
N PHE A 125 1.73 1.43 2.41
CA PHE A 125 3.07 1.25 1.87
C PHE A 125 3.15 -0.05 1.09
N SER A 126 4.06 -0.10 0.12
CA SER A 126 4.62 -1.35 -0.39
C SER A 126 6.09 -1.42 0.00
N PHE A 127 6.57 -2.64 0.20
CA PHE A 127 7.99 -2.95 0.34
C PHE A 127 8.34 -4.10 -0.58
N HIS A 128 9.45 -3.95 -1.29
CA HIS A 128 10.09 -5.03 -2.03
C HIS A 128 11.28 -5.54 -1.21
N VAL A 129 11.52 -6.85 -1.23
CA VAL A 129 12.56 -7.57 -0.44
C VAL A 129 13.97 -6.94 -0.44
N GLU A 130 14.28 -6.08 -1.41
CA GLU A 130 15.56 -5.38 -1.59
C GLU A 130 15.64 -3.97 -0.95
N VAL A 131 14.82 -3.69 0.07
CA VAL A 131 14.84 -2.42 0.85
C VAL A 131 14.21 -1.21 0.12
N ILE A 132 13.59 -1.45 -1.03
CA ILE A 132 12.76 -0.47 -1.72
C ILE A 132 11.43 -0.32 -0.98
N SER A 133 11.04 0.91 -0.65
CA SER A 133 9.74 1.22 -0.06
C SER A 133 9.01 2.26 -0.90
N GLU A 134 7.69 2.13 -1.00
CA GLU A 134 6.84 3.13 -1.63
C GLU A 134 5.67 3.50 -0.73
N VAL A 135 5.26 4.76 -0.76
CA VAL A 135 3.91 5.14 -0.36
C VAL A 135 3.01 4.91 -1.56
N VAL A 136 2.07 3.97 -1.48
CA VAL A 136 1.19 3.65 -2.61
C VAL A 136 -0.17 4.33 -2.51
N ALA A 137 -0.60 4.71 -1.31
CA ALA A 137 -1.84 5.45 -1.10
C ALA A 137 -1.82 6.22 0.23
N PRO A 138 -2.53 7.35 0.33
CA PRO A 138 -2.59 8.14 1.56
C PRO A 138 -3.39 7.47 2.68
N SER A 139 -4.20 6.45 2.39
CA SER A 139 -4.96 5.67 3.39
C SER A 139 -5.45 4.35 2.77
N LEU A 140 -5.89 3.40 3.58
CA LEU A 140 -6.54 2.18 3.08
C LEU A 140 -7.75 2.46 2.19
N LEU A 141 -8.57 3.45 2.53
CA LEU A 141 -9.80 3.75 1.77
C LEU A 141 -9.50 4.22 0.34
N HIS A 142 -8.47 5.05 0.18
CA HIS A 142 -7.96 5.46 -1.14
C HIS A 142 -7.40 4.26 -1.91
N TRP A 143 -6.58 3.42 -1.28
CA TRP A 143 -6.02 2.24 -1.95
C TRP A 143 -7.11 1.27 -2.45
N LEU A 144 -8.16 1.05 -1.65
CA LEU A 144 -9.29 0.21 -2.05
C LEU A 144 -10.19 0.86 -3.11
N GLU A 145 -10.29 2.19 -3.10
CA GLU A 145 -10.96 2.95 -4.16
C GLU A 145 -10.22 2.75 -5.49
N ASP A 146 -8.90 2.95 -5.52
CA ASP A 146 -8.05 2.73 -6.69
C ASP A 146 -8.15 1.28 -7.18
N LEU A 147 -8.08 0.31 -6.26
CA LEU A 147 -8.26 -1.11 -6.60
C LEU A 147 -9.60 -1.38 -7.29
N SER A 148 -10.69 -0.74 -6.82
CA SER A 148 -12.01 -0.89 -7.43
C SER A 148 -12.07 -0.29 -8.84
N ASP A 149 -11.35 0.81 -9.09
CA ASP A 149 -11.22 1.41 -10.41
C ASP A 149 -10.39 0.51 -11.35
N TYR A 150 -9.26 -0.03 -10.87
CA TYR A 150 -8.40 -0.94 -11.63
C TYR A 150 -9.17 -2.19 -12.10
N VAL A 151 -9.97 -2.81 -11.21
CA VAL A 151 -10.83 -3.94 -11.57
C VAL A 151 -11.86 -3.54 -12.62
N SER A 152 -12.50 -2.38 -12.46
CA SER A 152 -13.55 -1.91 -13.38
C SER A 152 -12.97 -1.61 -14.78
N ARG A 153 -11.81 -0.96 -14.84
CA ARG A 153 -11.08 -0.67 -16.09
C ARG A 153 -10.59 -1.93 -16.77
N ALA A 154 -9.94 -2.82 -16.03
CA ALA A 154 -9.47 -4.10 -16.54
C ALA A 154 -10.61 -4.93 -17.15
N SER A 155 -11.78 -4.93 -16.51
CA SER A 155 -12.98 -5.61 -17.02
C SER A 155 -13.46 -5.00 -18.34
N SER A 156 -13.58 -3.66 -18.40
CA SER A 156 -13.98 -2.93 -19.59
C SER A 156 -13.00 -3.11 -20.76
N GLU A 157 -11.70 -3.02 -20.50
CA GLU A 157 -10.67 -3.07 -21.53
C GLU A 157 -10.47 -4.48 -22.08
N THR A 158 -10.61 -5.50 -21.23
CA THR A 158 -10.68 -6.89 -21.67
C THR A 158 -11.89 -7.11 -22.57
N ALA A 159 -13.07 -6.57 -22.22
CA ALA A 159 -14.27 -6.68 -23.06
C ALA A 159 -14.13 -5.95 -24.41
N LYS A 160 -13.31 -4.90 -24.47
CA LYS A 160 -12.95 -4.19 -25.72
C LYS A 160 -11.89 -4.92 -26.55
N GLY A 161 -11.30 -6.00 -26.02
CA GLY A 161 -10.24 -6.76 -26.70
C GLY A 161 -8.87 -6.08 -26.69
N TYR A 162 -8.65 -5.12 -25.79
CA TYR A 162 -7.34 -4.47 -25.66
C TYR A 162 -6.32 -5.33 -24.92
N PHE A 163 -6.76 -6.28 -24.12
CA PHE A 163 -5.91 -7.26 -23.44
C PHE A 163 -6.43 -8.66 -23.73
N THR A 164 -5.52 -9.65 -23.74
CA THR A 164 -5.92 -11.03 -24.03
C THR A 164 -6.68 -11.66 -22.86
N SER A 165 -6.47 -11.14 -21.65
CA SER A 165 -7.13 -11.59 -20.43
C SER A 165 -7.34 -10.47 -19.43
N PHE A 166 -8.34 -10.65 -18.55
CA PHE A 166 -8.57 -9.77 -17.40
C PHE A 166 -7.34 -9.62 -16.52
N ARG A 167 -6.58 -10.71 -16.34
CA ARG A 167 -5.35 -10.73 -15.55
C ARG A 167 -4.33 -9.73 -16.08
N GLU A 168 -4.08 -9.74 -17.39
CA GLU A 168 -3.13 -8.82 -18.01
C GLU A 168 -3.58 -7.37 -17.87
N ALA A 169 -4.86 -7.10 -18.14
CA ALA A 169 -5.41 -5.77 -17.96
C ALA A 169 -5.33 -5.30 -16.49
N PHE A 170 -5.66 -6.17 -15.54
CA PHE A 170 -5.59 -5.86 -14.11
C PHE A 170 -4.15 -5.59 -13.68
N ASN A 171 -3.19 -6.43 -14.07
CA ASN A 171 -1.78 -6.21 -13.77
C ASN A 171 -1.28 -4.89 -14.38
N ALA A 172 -1.71 -4.56 -15.60
CA ALA A 172 -1.33 -3.30 -16.23
C ALA A 172 -1.78 -2.08 -15.41
N TRP A 173 -3.00 -2.10 -14.90
CA TRP A 173 -3.49 -1.05 -13.99
C TRP A 173 -2.85 -1.11 -12.60
N PHE A 174 -2.63 -2.31 -12.05
CA PHE A 174 -2.11 -2.46 -10.70
C PHE A 174 -0.63 -2.09 -10.61
N PHE A 175 0.19 -2.37 -11.63
CA PHE A 175 1.61 -2.02 -11.69
C PHE A 175 1.92 -0.77 -12.51
N GLY A 176 0.98 -0.30 -13.34
CA GLY A 176 1.18 0.84 -14.24
C GLY A 176 1.98 0.49 -15.50
N ASP A 177 2.12 -0.79 -15.84
CA ASP A 177 2.80 -1.24 -17.06
C ASP A 177 1.79 -1.71 -18.12
N PHE A 178 1.64 -0.92 -19.17
CA PHE A 178 0.73 -1.19 -20.28
C PHE A 178 1.43 -1.75 -21.53
N SER A 179 2.66 -2.27 -21.40
CA SER A 179 3.45 -2.80 -22.52
C SER A 179 2.80 -3.98 -23.25
N GLU A 180 2.00 -4.78 -22.54
CA GLU A 180 1.24 -5.92 -23.08
C GLU A 180 -0.10 -5.53 -23.72
N ALA A 181 -0.44 -4.24 -23.77
CA ALA A 181 -1.67 -3.77 -24.38
C ALA A 181 -1.66 -3.98 -25.91
N GLY A 182 -2.78 -4.48 -26.43
CA GLY A 182 -2.95 -4.77 -27.84
C GLY A 182 -3.07 -3.53 -28.73
N PRO A 183 -3.06 -3.72 -30.07
CA PRO A 183 -3.18 -2.62 -31.02
C PRO A 183 -4.44 -1.76 -30.79
N GLY A 184 -4.28 -0.45 -30.81
CA GLY A 184 -5.39 0.50 -30.64
C GLY A 184 -5.75 0.81 -29.20
N TYR A 185 -4.98 0.32 -28.22
CA TYR A 185 -5.12 0.77 -26.83
C TYR A 185 -4.82 2.27 -26.70
N PRO A 186 -5.66 3.06 -25.99
CA PRO A 186 -5.51 4.50 -25.91
C PRO A 186 -4.41 4.89 -24.90
N HIS A 187 -3.13 4.69 -25.25
CA HIS A 187 -1.98 5.08 -24.40
C HIS A 187 -1.94 6.58 -24.06
N GLN A 188 -2.67 7.41 -24.81
CA GLN A 188 -2.78 8.85 -24.57
C GLN A 188 -4.00 9.23 -23.71
N ASP A 189 -4.76 8.25 -23.21
CA ASP A 189 -5.83 8.49 -22.25
C ASP A 189 -5.23 9.10 -20.97
N PRO A 190 -5.78 10.22 -20.45
CA PRO A 190 -5.24 10.87 -19.26
C PRO A 190 -5.12 9.96 -18.04
N ALA A 191 -6.00 8.96 -17.86
CA ALA A 191 -5.92 8.03 -16.74
C ALA A 191 -4.76 7.03 -16.91
N VAL A 192 -4.49 6.59 -18.14
CA VAL A 192 -3.34 5.74 -18.45
C VAL A 192 -2.04 6.52 -18.20
N LEU A 193 -1.95 7.74 -18.73
CA LEU A 193 -0.79 8.61 -18.51
C LEU A 193 -0.58 8.94 -17.03
N ALA A 194 -1.66 9.15 -16.27
CA ALA A 194 -1.58 9.37 -14.82
C ALA A 194 -1.06 8.13 -14.09
N ARG A 195 -1.52 6.94 -14.46
CA ARG A 195 -1.08 5.69 -13.84
C ARG A 195 0.37 5.31 -14.19
N GLN A 196 0.82 5.64 -15.40
CA GLN A 196 2.20 5.42 -15.86
C GLN A 196 3.20 6.45 -15.34
N ARG A 197 2.72 7.53 -14.70
CA ARG A 197 3.61 8.54 -14.15
C ARG A 197 4.50 7.90 -13.09
N GLU A 198 5.81 8.15 -13.22
CA GLU A 198 6.77 7.76 -12.20
C GLU A 198 6.38 8.34 -10.83
N PRO A 199 6.47 7.54 -9.76
CA PRO A 199 6.31 8.05 -8.40
C PRO A 199 7.25 9.22 -8.11
N VAL A 200 6.88 10.03 -7.13
CA VAL A 200 7.80 11.08 -6.65
C VAL A 200 8.90 10.44 -5.81
N ASP A 201 10.16 10.73 -6.14
CA ASP A 201 11.31 10.29 -5.33
C ASP A 201 11.40 11.10 -4.03
N VAL A 202 11.59 10.40 -2.92
CA VAL A 202 11.84 10.97 -1.60
C VAL A 202 13.26 10.63 -1.19
N ASP A 203 14.13 11.64 -1.20
CA ASP A 203 15.52 11.49 -0.78
C ASP A 203 15.62 11.19 0.73
N PRO A 204 16.11 10.00 1.13
CA PRO A 204 16.31 9.70 2.54
C PRO A 204 17.48 10.52 3.12
N LEU A 205 17.37 10.88 4.39
CA LEU A 205 18.44 11.55 5.14
C LEU A 205 19.12 10.56 6.09
N ASP A 206 20.44 10.68 6.24
CA ASP A 206 21.13 10.04 7.35
C ASP A 206 20.70 10.66 8.69
N VAL A 207 20.57 9.80 9.71
CA VAL A 207 20.10 10.21 11.03
C VAL A 207 20.97 11.32 11.67
N PRO A 208 22.32 11.29 11.60
CA PRO A 208 23.16 12.39 12.06
C PRO A 208 22.80 13.76 11.43
N THR A 209 22.62 13.81 10.11
CA THR A 209 22.16 15.01 9.40
C THR A 209 20.77 15.43 9.88
N ALA A 210 19.81 14.50 9.95
CA ALA A 210 18.46 14.77 10.41
C ALA A 210 18.40 15.39 11.82
N ARG A 211 19.28 14.95 12.75
CA ARG A 211 19.37 15.54 14.11
C ARG A 211 19.94 16.96 14.12
N ALA A 212 20.77 17.32 13.14
CA ALA A 212 21.42 18.62 13.06
C ALA A 212 20.56 19.68 12.36
N LEU A 213 19.52 19.26 11.64
CA LEU A 213 18.58 20.17 10.98
C LEU A 213 17.75 20.96 12.01
N PRO A 214 17.32 22.20 11.67
CA PRO A 214 16.53 23.05 12.56
C PRO A 214 15.07 22.59 12.71
N ASP A 215 14.66 21.52 12.03
CA ASP A 215 13.31 20.94 12.15
C ASP A 215 13.15 20.18 13.47
N PRO A 216 12.29 20.64 14.39
CA PRO A 216 12.17 20.04 15.71
C PRO A 216 11.57 18.62 15.69
N ASP A 217 10.68 18.32 14.75
CA ASP A 217 10.00 17.02 14.66
C ASP A 217 10.96 15.99 14.09
N LEU A 218 11.63 16.33 12.99
CA LEU A 218 12.65 15.48 12.37
C LEU A 218 13.79 15.20 13.35
N ALA A 219 14.29 16.23 14.05
CA ALA A 219 15.33 16.07 15.06
C ALA A 219 14.88 15.24 16.26
N ALA A 220 13.60 15.33 16.66
CA ALA A 220 13.05 14.50 17.73
C ALA A 220 12.98 13.02 17.32
N VAL A 221 12.46 12.71 16.13
CA VAL A 221 12.43 11.35 15.59
C VAL A 221 13.84 10.76 15.49
N ALA A 222 14.77 11.52 14.91
CA ALA A 222 16.14 11.08 14.68
C ALA A 222 16.90 10.76 15.99
N ARG A 223 16.52 11.35 17.14
CA ARG A 223 17.11 10.99 18.46
C ARG A 223 16.74 9.58 18.93
N HIS A 224 15.67 9.00 18.40
CA HIS A 224 15.22 7.65 18.75
C HIS A 224 15.76 6.56 17.82
N LEU A 225 16.57 6.95 16.83
CA LEU A 225 17.11 6.07 15.81
C LEU A 225 18.63 5.90 15.98
N PRO A 226 19.21 4.75 15.60
CA PRO A 226 20.66 4.59 15.57
C PRO A 226 21.29 5.42 14.45
N ASP A 227 22.56 5.78 14.58
CA ASP A 227 23.27 6.65 13.63
C ASP A 227 23.35 6.10 12.21
N LYS A 228 23.27 4.76 12.06
CA LYS A 228 23.29 4.08 10.76
C LYS A 228 21.90 3.96 10.11
N ALA A 229 20.83 4.42 10.75
CA ALA A 229 19.52 4.42 10.13
C ALA A 229 19.38 5.59 9.15
N LEU A 230 18.44 5.42 8.22
CA LEU A 230 18.00 6.47 7.31
C LEU A 230 16.58 6.88 7.66
N LEU A 231 16.23 8.12 7.33
CA LEU A 231 14.94 8.72 7.65
C LEU A 231 14.40 9.47 6.43
N ALA A 232 13.18 9.13 6.02
CA ALA A 232 12.42 9.84 5.00
C ALA A 232 11.35 10.72 5.67
N ASP A 233 11.26 11.97 5.24
CA ASP A 233 10.21 12.92 5.61
C ASP A 233 9.07 12.88 4.59
N LEU A 234 7.88 12.53 5.04
CA LEU A 234 6.71 12.25 4.20
C LEU A 234 5.59 13.29 4.38
N ARG A 235 5.76 14.29 5.25
CA ARG A 235 4.68 15.25 5.63
C ARG A 235 4.01 15.90 4.43
N ASP A 236 4.79 16.30 3.42
CA ASP A 236 4.32 16.96 2.20
C ASP A 236 4.40 16.09 0.94
N VAL A 237 4.63 14.78 1.10
CA VAL A 237 4.83 13.84 0.00
C VAL A 237 3.48 13.25 -0.46
N PRO A 238 3.08 13.44 -1.73
CA PRO A 238 1.90 12.80 -2.29
C PRO A 238 2.14 11.31 -2.59
N ALA A 239 1.08 10.52 -2.67
CA ALA A 239 1.16 9.16 -3.20
C ALA A 239 0.85 9.14 -4.72
N PRO A 240 1.48 8.24 -5.51
CA PRO A 240 2.54 7.35 -5.10
C PRO A 240 3.89 8.05 -4.96
N ALA A 241 4.73 7.59 -4.04
CA ALA A 241 6.09 8.08 -3.85
C ALA A 241 7.07 6.94 -3.59
N TRP A 242 8.24 7.00 -4.22
CA TRP A 242 9.32 6.04 -4.07
C TRP A 242 10.34 6.54 -3.04
N ILE A 243 10.79 5.65 -2.16
CA ILE A 243 11.73 5.93 -1.07
C ILE A 243 12.92 4.97 -1.22
N PRO A 244 13.93 5.33 -2.04
CA PRO A 244 15.04 4.46 -2.37
C PRO A 244 16.13 4.50 -1.29
N PHE A 245 15.90 3.80 -0.17
CA PHE A 245 16.89 3.72 0.91
C PHE A 245 18.19 3.04 0.47
N GLU A 246 18.09 2.08 -0.44
CA GLU A 246 19.19 1.32 -1.02
C GLU A 246 20.15 2.15 -1.88
N ASP A 247 19.66 3.24 -2.48
CA ASP A 247 20.47 4.14 -3.31
C ASP A 247 21.26 5.15 -2.46
N HIS A 248 20.97 5.27 -1.16
CA HIS A 248 21.68 6.17 -0.29
C HIS A 248 23.14 5.69 -0.08
N PRO A 249 24.15 6.55 -0.26
CA PRO A 249 25.57 6.13 -0.27
C PRO A 249 26.06 5.50 1.04
N ASP A 250 25.40 5.84 2.16
CA ASP A 250 25.71 5.29 3.49
C ASP A 250 24.88 4.04 3.85
N TRP A 251 24.01 3.59 2.95
CA TRP A 251 23.31 2.31 3.12
C TRP A 251 24.21 1.16 2.67
N TYR A 252 24.37 0.18 3.56
CA TYR A 252 25.24 -0.98 3.38
C TYR A 252 24.60 -2.33 3.79
N PRO A 253 23.59 -2.37 4.68
CA PRO A 253 22.91 -3.63 5.01
C PRO A 253 22.07 -4.18 3.85
N PRO A 254 21.98 -5.51 3.69
CA PRO A 254 21.08 -6.12 2.71
C PRO A 254 19.61 -6.09 3.14
N ALA A 255 19.30 -5.67 4.38
CA ALA A 255 17.95 -5.68 4.93
C ALA A 255 17.73 -4.53 5.93
N ALA A 256 16.51 -4.01 5.94
CA ALA A 256 16.04 -3.03 6.90
C ALA A 256 14.84 -3.56 7.71
N ARG A 257 14.72 -3.08 8.95
CA ARG A 257 13.44 -2.97 9.63
C ARG A 257 12.88 -1.58 9.43
N TYR A 258 11.63 -1.48 9.02
CA TYR A 258 10.97 -0.19 8.92
C TYR A 258 10.28 0.20 10.22
N ARG A 259 10.39 1.49 10.55
CA ARG A 259 9.67 2.09 11.68
C ARG A 259 9.06 3.41 11.27
N ARG A 260 7.78 3.59 11.57
CA ARG A 260 7.04 4.83 11.29
C ARG A 260 6.92 5.69 12.54
N PHE A 261 6.84 7.00 12.34
CA PHE A 261 6.64 7.98 13.39
C PHE A 261 5.58 9.00 12.98
N HIS A 262 4.92 9.60 13.98
CA HIS A 262 3.94 10.68 13.78
C HIS A 262 2.85 10.34 12.74
N GLY A 263 2.20 9.19 12.87
CA GLY A 263 1.12 8.79 11.94
C GLY A 263 1.60 8.58 10.50
N SER A 264 2.80 8.02 10.32
CA SER A 264 3.46 7.82 9.01
C SER A 264 3.93 9.09 8.30
N ASP A 265 4.10 10.19 9.02
CA ASP A 265 4.76 11.39 8.50
C ASP A 265 6.28 11.21 8.35
N PHE A 266 6.86 10.22 9.05
CA PHE A 266 8.25 9.84 8.86
C PHE A 266 8.38 8.32 8.77
N LEU A 267 9.23 7.86 7.86
CA LEU A 267 9.60 6.46 7.70
C LEU A 267 11.10 6.29 7.91
N ALA A 268 11.48 5.43 8.84
CA ALA A 268 12.88 5.10 9.10
C ALA A 268 13.20 3.69 8.60
N ALA A 269 14.30 3.57 7.85
CA ALA A 269 14.93 2.29 7.56
C ALA A 269 16.05 2.05 8.58
N ILE A 270 15.88 1.05 9.43
CA ILE A 270 16.83 0.68 10.48
C ILE A 270 17.58 -0.57 10.02
N PRO A 271 18.92 -0.55 9.94
CA PRO A 271 19.71 -1.75 9.64
C PRO A 271 19.30 -2.94 10.51
N TRP A 272 18.90 -4.05 9.87
CA TRP A 272 18.64 -5.29 10.60
C TRP A 272 19.99 -5.88 11.05
N PRO A 273 20.20 -6.20 12.35
CA PRO A 273 21.43 -6.85 12.78
C PRO A 273 21.48 -8.29 12.26
N GLU A 274 22.64 -8.69 11.70
CA GLU A 274 22.95 -10.08 11.36
C GLU A 274 22.68 -11.08 12.51
#